data_AF-A0A3C0DYN4-F1
#
_entry.id   AF-A0A3C0DYN4-F1
#
_cell.length_a   1.000
_cell.length_b   1.000
_cell.length_c   1.000
_cell.angle_alpha   90.00
_cell.angle_beta   90.00
_cell.angle_gamma   90.00
#
_symmetry.space_group_name_H-M   'P 1'
#
loop_
_entity.id
_entity.type
_entity.pdbx_description
1 polymer ?
#
loop_
_entity_poly.entity_id
_entity_poly.type
_entity_poly.pdbx_seq_one_letter_code
_entity_poly.pdbx_strand_id
1 'polypeptide(L)' 'MGVVEILLTIGLLGLGVAGIAIKILVKPGGEFSGTCASNNPMLRSDDGGCSVCGARPQDACQAENPA' A
#
# COMPACT_ATOMS: atom_id res chain seq x y z
N MET A 1 -25.28 -20.02 12.41
CA MET A 1 -24.37 -18.86 12.52
C MET A 1 -24.33 -18.46 13.99
N GLY A 2 -23.40 -19.06 14.72
CA GLY A 2 -23.21 -18.83 16.15
C GLY A 2 -22.50 -17.50 16.40
N VAL A 3 -22.80 -16.88 17.54
CA VAL A 3 -22.24 -15.59 17.95
C VAL A 3 -20.70 -15.61 17.99
N VAL A 4 -20.10 -16.75 18.34
CA VAL A 4 -18.63 -16.93 18.38
C VAL A 4 -17.99 -16.74 17.01
N GLU A 5 -18.61 -17.24 15.94
CA GLU A 5 -18.09 -17.13 14.56
C GLU A 5 -18.06 -15.67 14.12
N ILE A 6 -19.10 -14.90 14.49
CA ILE A 6 -19.21 -13.48 14.21
C ILE A 6 -18.13 -12.69 14.95
N LEU A 7 -17.95 -12.95 16.24
CA LEU A 7 -16.91 -12.29 17.05
C LEU A 7 -15.51 -12.59 16.53
N LEU A 8 -15.24 -13.83 16.13
CA LEU A 8 -13.95 -14.24 15.59
C LEU A 8 -13.66 -13.55 14.26
N THR A 9 -14.66 -13.44 13.39
CA THR A 9 -14.55 -12.75 12.09
C THR A 9 -14.27 -11.26 12.28
N ILE A 10 -15.03 -10.59 13.14
CA ILE A 10 -14.83 -9.17 13.44
C ILE A 10 -13.45 -8.93 14.08
N GLY A 11 -13.01 -9.82 14.98
CA GLY A 11 -11.70 -9.75 15.61
C GLY A 11 -10.56 -9.83 14.58
N LEU A 12 -10.61 -10.80 13.67
CA LEU A 12 -9.62 -10.97 12.59
C LEU A 12 -9.62 -9.78 11.62
N LEU A 13 -10.79 -9.29 11.22
CA LEU A 13 -10.90 -8.13 10.35
C LEU A 13 -10.34 -6.87 11.03
N GLY A 14 -10.68 -6.66 12.30
CA GLY A 14 -10.19 -5.56 13.11
C GLY A 14 -8.67 -5.57 13.28
N LEU A 15 -8.06 -6.75 13.49
CA LEU A 15 -6.61 -6.91 13.52
C LEU A 15 -5.94 -6.51 12.19
N GLY A 16 -6.54 -6.89 11.06
CA GLY A 16 -6.06 -6.50 9.73
C GLY A 16 -6.07 -4.98 9.53
N VAL A 17 -7.18 -4.33 9.88
CA VAL A 17 -7.32 -2.86 9.78
C VAL A 17 -6.36 -2.15 10.74
N ALA A 18 -6.23 -2.65 11.98
CA ALA A 18 -5.29 -2.11 12.96
C ALA A 18 -3.84 -2.18 12.46
N GLY A 19 -3.44 -3.28 11.83
CA GLY A 19 -2.10 -3.42 11.24
C GLY A 19 -1.82 -2.39 10.13
N ILE A 20 -2.81 -2.10 9.28
CA ILE A 20 -2.69 -1.06 8.24
C ILE A 20 -2.60 0.33 8.87
N ALA A 21 -3.42 0.61 9.88
CA ALA A 21 -3.44 1.90 10.58
C ALA A 21 -2.10 2.18 11.30
N ILE A 22 -1.52 1.18 11.96
CA ILE A 22 -0.21 1.31 12.62
C ILE A 22 0.87 1.72 11.63
N LYS A 23 0.86 1.16 10.41
CA LYS A 23 1.84 1.50 9.37
C LYS A 23 1.79 2.97 8.97
N ILE A 24 0.61 3.61 8.99
CA ILE A 24 0.42 5.04 8.72
C ILE A 24 0.96 5.88 9.88
N LEU A 25 0.68 5.48 11.13
CA LEU A 25 1.14 6.22 12.32
C LEU A 25 2.66 6.18 12.52
N VAL A 26 3.30 5.05 12.16
CA VAL A 26 4.76 4.88 12.24
C VAL A 26 5.46 5.50 11.01
N LYS A 27 4.70 5.70 9.93
CA LYS A 27 4.97 6.52 8.74
C LYS A 27 5.36 7.99 9.02
N PRO A 28 6.61 8.49 8.99
CA PRO A 28 6.82 9.95 8.99
C PRO A 28 6.09 10.56 7.78
N GLY A 29 5.18 11.50 8.02
CA GLY A 29 4.31 12.10 7.00
C GLY A 29 2.97 11.38 6.77
N GLY A 30 2.72 10.22 7.38
CA GLY A 30 1.44 9.50 7.25
C GLY A 30 1.14 8.96 5.85
N GLU A 31 2.13 8.95 4.95
CA GLU A 31 1.92 8.58 3.55
C GLU A 31 1.86 7.07 3.33
N PHE A 32 1.04 6.68 2.34
CA PHE A 32 0.97 5.29 1.91
C PHE A 32 2.08 5.02 0.90
N SER A 33 2.94 4.04 1.18
CA SER A 33 4.21 3.80 0.46
C SER A 33 4.05 3.09 -0.90
N GLY A 34 3.06 3.46 -1.71
CA GLY A 34 2.74 2.77 -2.96
C GLY A 34 2.86 3.67 -4.19
N THR A 35 3.52 3.18 -5.24
CA THR A 35 3.50 3.77 -6.59
C THR A 35 2.38 3.16 -7.45
N CYS A 36 2.19 3.70 -8.65
CA CYS A 36 1.36 3.10 -9.69
C CYS A 36 1.67 1.59 -9.93
N ALA A 37 2.94 1.18 -9.80
CA ALA A 37 3.38 -0.21 -9.91
C ALA A 37 2.98 -1.10 -8.73
N SER A 38 2.70 -0.52 -7.56
CA SER A 38 2.12 -1.26 -6.43
C SER A 38 0.66 -1.63 -6.67
N ASN A 39 -0.06 -0.86 -7.50
CA ASN A 39 -1.45 -1.12 -7.84
C ASN A 39 -1.61 -2.03 -9.06
N ASN A 40 -0.61 -2.07 -9.95
CA ASN A 40 -0.62 -2.95 -11.13
C ASN A 40 0.76 -3.58 -11.37
N PRO A 41 0.91 -4.90 -11.16
CA PRO A 41 2.20 -5.58 -11.29
C PRO A 41 2.76 -5.57 -12.72
N MET A 42 1.93 -5.36 -13.75
CA MET A 42 2.40 -5.20 -15.13
C MET A 42 3.20 -3.91 -15.35
N LEU A 43 3.04 -2.94 -14.45
CA LEU A 43 3.77 -1.67 -14.49
C LEU A 43 5.02 -1.70 -13.61
N ARG A 44 5.40 -2.86 -13.06
CA ARG A 44 6.60 -2.98 -12.22
C ARG A 44 7.78 -3.37 -13.08
N SER A 45 8.83 -2.55 -13.04
CA SER A 45 10.12 -2.83 -13.68
C SER A 45 10.93 -3.84 -12.86
N ASP A 46 11.90 -4.51 -13.48
CA ASP A 46 12.77 -5.49 -12.81
C ASP A 46 13.62 -4.88 -11.68
N ASP A 47 13.92 -3.58 -11.76
CA ASP A 47 14.61 -2.79 -10.72
C ASP A 47 13.69 -2.31 -9.59
N GLY A 48 12.39 -2.63 -9.64
CA GLY A 48 11.40 -2.31 -8.61
C GLY A 48 10.74 -0.93 -8.73
N GLY A 49 11.04 -0.19 -9.79
CA GLY A 49 10.35 1.07 -10.15
C GLY A 49 9.07 0.88 -10.95
N CYS A 50 8.39 1.98 -11.25
CA CYS A 50 7.27 2.00 -12.20
C CYS A 50 7.79 2.08 -13.65
N SER A 51 7.39 1.16 -14.52
CA SER A 51 7.82 1.12 -15.93
C SER A 51 7.28 2.28 -16.78
N VAL A 52 6.30 3.03 -16.27
CA VAL A 52 5.69 4.17 -16.96
C VAL A 52 6.36 5.50 -16.60
N CYS A 53 6.67 5.72 -15.31
CA CYS A 53 7.16 7.01 -14.82
C CYS A 53 8.49 6.94 -14.05
N GLY A 54 9.09 5.75 -13.91
CA GLY A 54 10.37 5.55 -13.21
C GLY A 54 10.32 5.72 -11.69
N ALA A 55 9.20 6.17 -11.12
CA ALA A 55 9.07 6.42 -9.69
C ALA A 55 9.25 5.14 -8.86
N ARG A 56 10.09 5.20 -7.82
CA ARG A 56 10.22 4.14 -6.81
C ARG A 56 9.13 4.29 -5.75
N PRO A 57 8.84 3.27 -4.91
CA PRO A 57 7.73 3.26 -3.95
C PRO A 57 7.61 4.48 -3.01
N GLN A 58 8.70 5.21 -2.81
CA GLN A 58 8.80 6.41 -1.98
C GLN A 58 8.80 7.73 -2.77
N ASP A 59 8.84 7.67 -4.10
CA ASP A 59 8.91 8.83 -4.98
C ASP A 59 7.52 9.14 -5.56
N ALA A 60 7.22 10.43 -5.78
CA ALA A 60 6.03 10.84 -6.53
C ALA A 60 6.14 10.42 -8.00
N CYS A 61 4.99 10.27 -8.68
CA CYS A 61 4.93 9.98 -10.11
C CYS A 61 5.61 11.10 -10.92
N GLN A 62 6.61 10.77 -11.73
CA GLN A 62 7.40 11.75 -12.49
C GLN A 62 6.85 12.03 -13.90
N ALA A 63 5.61 11.61 -14.21
CA ALA A 63 5.06 11.71 -15.58
C ALA A 63 4.91 13.15 -16.08
N GLU A 64 4.78 14.12 -15.18
CA GLU A 64 4.65 15.55 -15.46
C GLU A 64 5.99 16.31 -15.50
N ASN A 65 7.08 15.70 -15.02
CA ASN A 65 8.43 16.26 -15.05
C ASN A 65 9.47 15.19 -15.43
N PRO A 66 9.45 14.71 -16.69
CA PRO A 66 10.48 13.79 -17.18
C PRO A 66 11.81 14.54 -17.26
N ALA A 67 12.68 14.35 -16.26
CA ALA A 67 14.06 14.82 -16.27
C ALA A 67 14.91 13.99 -17.24
#